data_AF-A0A944XP47-F1
#
_entry.id   AF-A0A944XP47-F1
#
_cell.length_a   1.000
_cell.length_b   1.000
_cell.length_c   1.000
_cell.angle_alpha   90.00
_cell.angle_beta   90.00
_cell.angle_gamma   90.00
#
_symmetry.space_group_name_H-M   'P 1'
#
loop_
_entity.id
_entity.type
_entity.pdbx_description
1 polymer ?
#
loop_
_entity_poly.entity_id
_entity_poly.type
_entity_poly.pdbx_seq_one_letter_code
_entity_poly.pdbx_strand_id
1 'polypeptide(L)' 'MFKVLTLNNISVTGLDRLPRDQYEIASEIQNPDAVLVRSFKMHDWQVPDT' A
#
# COMPACT_ATOMS: atom_id res chain seq x y z
N MET A 1 -7.67 3.33 11.40
CA MET A 1 -7.09 2.24 10.62
C MET A 1 -6.69 2.82 9.27
N PHE A 2 -5.41 2.77 8.94
CA PHE A 2 -4.85 3.24 7.69
C PHE A 2 -4.99 2.16 6.62
N LYS A 3 -5.54 2.52 5.46
CA LYS A 3 -5.75 1.62 4.34
C LYS A 3 -4.54 1.66 3.42
N VAL A 4 -3.84 0.54 3.30
CA VAL A 4 -2.61 0.42 2.53
C VAL A 4 -2.84 -0.49 1.32
N LEU A 5 -2.77 0.10 0.13
CA LEU A 5 -2.86 -0.64 -1.14
C LEU A 5 -1.52 -1.29 -1.46
N THR A 6 -1.50 -2.58 -1.78
CA THR A 6 -0.32 -3.27 -2.30
C THR A 6 -0.43 -3.50 -3.81
N LEU A 7 0.55 -3.02 -4.58
CA LEU A 7 0.56 -3.18 -6.05
C LEU A 7 1.52 -4.28 -6.54
N ASN A 8 2.16 -4.98 -5.62
CA ASN A 8 2.98 -6.16 -5.91
C ASN A 8 2.77 -7.22 -4.83
N ASN A 9 3.32 -8.41 -5.07
CA ASN A 9 3.46 -9.40 -4.01
C ASN A 9 4.46 -8.90 -2.95
N ILE A 10 3.97 -8.53 -1.78
CA ILE A 10 4.80 -8.09 -0.64
C ILE A 10 5.01 -9.29 0.29
N SER A 11 6.25 -9.46 0.77
CA SER A 11 6.57 -10.54 1.70
C SER A 11 5.77 -10.41 2.99
N VAL A 12 5.22 -11.52 3.48
CA VAL A 12 4.47 -11.59 4.74
C VAL A 12 5.30 -11.05 5.91
N THR A 13 6.60 -11.38 5.96
CA THR A 13 7.51 -10.88 7.01
C THR A 13 7.63 -9.35 7.03
N GLY A 14 7.45 -8.69 5.88
CA GLY A 14 7.39 -7.23 5.80
C GLY A 14 6.05 -6.68 6.28
N LEU A 15 4.95 -7.36 5.91
CA LEU A 15 3.60 -7.00 6.33
C LEU A 15 3.39 -7.18 7.83
N ASP A 16 4.06 -8.14 8.47
CA ASP A 16 4.00 -8.35 9.93
C ASP A 16 4.52 -7.15 10.74
N ARG A 17 5.26 -6.23 10.10
CA ARG A 17 5.71 -4.98 10.73
C ARG A 17 4.64 -3.90 10.77
N LEU A 18 3.50 -4.12 10.11
CA LEU A 18 2.35 -3.23 10.08
C LEU A 18 1.25 -3.84 10.97
N PRO A 19 1.07 -3.34 12.21
CA PRO A 19 0.10 -3.89 13.15
C PRO A 19 -1.33 -3.86 12.60
N ARG A 20 -2.06 -4.99 12.70
CA ARG A 20 -3.40 -5.16 12.10
C ARG A 20 -4.50 -4.32 12.76
N ASP A 21 -4.27 -3.83 13.98
CA ASP A 21 -5.13 -2.87 14.69
C ASP A 21 -5.05 -1.47 14.09
N GLN A 22 -3.94 -1.16 13.41
CA GLN A 22 -3.68 0.15 12.83
C GLN A 22 -3.72 0.16 11.31
N TYR A 23 -3.41 -0.95 10.64
CA TYR A 23 -3.27 -1.03 9.19
C TYR A 23 -4.16 -2.11 8.58
N GLU A 24 -4.93 -1.71 7.57
CA GLU A 24 -5.67 -2.59 6.68
C GLU A 24 -4.89 -2.69 5.37
N ILE A 25 -4.40 -3.89 5.04
CA ILE A 25 -3.54 -4.10 3.87
C ILE A 25 -4.22 -5.04 2.90
N ALA A 26 -4.45 -4.58 1.67
CA ALA A 26 -5.07 -5.38 0.62
C ALA A 26 -4.55 -4.99 -0.76
N SER A 27 -4.67 -5.91 -1.73
CA SER A 27 -4.34 -5.67 -3.14
C SER A 27 -5.43 -4.88 -3.88
N GLU A 28 -6.59 -4.72 -3.27
CA GLU A 28 -7.73 -3.99 -3.82
C GLU A 28 -8.30 -3.05 -2.76
N ILE A 29 -7.97 -1.76 -2.86
CA ILE A 29 -8.48 -0.69 -1.99
C ILE A 29 -8.82 0.50 -2.89
N GLN A 30 -10.07 0.96 -2.85
CA GLN A 30 -10.55 2.04 -3.73
C GLN A 30 -10.02 3.43 -3.31
N ASN A 31 -9.88 3.67 -2.00
CA ASN A 31 -9.41 4.94 -1.45
C ASN A 31 -8.34 4.65 -0.40
N PRO A 32 -7.11 4.27 -0.83
CA PRO A 32 -6.04 4.00 0.10
C PRO A 32 -5.45 5.29 0.68
N ASP A 33 -5.06 5.24 1.95
CA ASP A 33 -4.30 6.30 2.62
C ASP A 33 -2.81 6.23 2.23
N ALA A 34 -2.33 5.04 1.87
CA ALA A 34 -0.95 4.81 1.46
C ALA A 34 -0.84 3.66 0.44
N VAL A 35 0.26 3.63 -0.29
CA VAL A 35 0.54 2.58 -1.28
C VAL A 35 1.91 1.98 -0.97
N LEU A 36 1.95 0.66 -0.83
CA LEU A 36 3.18 -0.11 -0.65
C LEU A 36 3.53 -0.85 -1.94
N VAL A 37 4.74 -0.57 -2.45
CA VAL A 37 5.25 -1.14 -3.70
C VAL A 37 6.60 -1.81 -3.48
N ARG A 38 6.93 -2.79 -4.34
CA ARG A 38 8.28 -3.38 -4.43
C ARG A 38 8.95 -2.94 -5.72
N SER A 39 8.38 -3.32 -6.85
CA SER A 39 8.91 -3.10 -8.19
C SER A 39 7.84 -2.60 -9.16
N PHE A 40 6.75 -2.05 -8.63
CA PHE A 40 5.67 -1.49 -9.45
C PHE A 40 6.10 -0.17 -10.09
N LYS A 41 5.82 0.01 -11.38
CA LYS A 41 6.09 1.26 -12.09
C LYS A 41 5.08 2.32 -11.65
N MET A 42 5.55 3.34 -10.94
CA MET A 42 4.70 4.45 -10.46
C MET A 42 4.81 5.73 -11.30
N HIS A 43 5.57 5.74 -12.39
CA HIS A 43 5.86 6.97 -13.15
C HIS A 43 4.62 7.55 -13.84
N ASP A 44 3.63 6.72 -14.12
CA ASP A 44 2.39 7.12 -14.76
C ASP A 44 1.31 7.50 -13.72
N TRP A 45 1.63 7.42 -12.44
CA TRP A 45 0.69 7.71 -11.37
C TRP A 45 0.71 9.19 -11.02
N GLN A 46 -0.42 9.85 -11.22
CA GLN A 46 -0.58 11.26 -10.90
C GLN A 46 -0.47 11.48 -9.38
N VAL A 47 0.58 12.18 -8.97
CA VAL A 47 0.72 12.71 -7.61
C VAL A 47 0.07 14.10 -7.60
N PRO A 48 -0.79 14.41 -6.62
CA PRO A 48 -1.35 15.75 -6.49
C PRO A 48 -0.27 16.82 -6.40
N ASP A 49 -0.45 17.93 -7.10
CA ASP A 49 0.31 19.15 -6.83
C ASP A 49 -0.09 19.67 -5.43
N THR A 50 0.89 20.22 -4.71
CA THR A 50 0.89 20.45 -3.24
C THR A 50 -0.36 21.15 -2.69
#